data_AF-A0A2R6NHW2-F1
#
_entry.id   AF-A0A2R6NHW2-F1
#
_cell.length_a   1.000
_cell.length_b   1.000
_cell.length_c   1.000
_cell.angle_alpha   90.00
_cell.angle_beta   90.00
_cell.angle_gamma   90.00
#
_symmetry.space_group_name_H-M   'P 1'
#
loop_
_entity.id
_entity.type
_entity.pdbx_description
1 polymer ?
#
loop_
_entity_poly.entity_id
_entity_poly.type
_entity_poly.pdbx_seq_one_letter_code
_entity_poly.pdbx_strand_id
1 'polypeptide(L)'
;MKACLVASKDYEGGHYTSPPYHGIRAFGRATAAWLFGQNWFRNHKYLLGGAYKNVEDFLRGQGENYFLDWDANDALTLLRTWQLGDISRVSTVGPSLQGNLVGVLESITAKALVMPCKTDLWFASEDSELEVAAMKGTDAKLVVIPSDWGHM
;
A
#
# COMPACT_ATOMS: atom_id res chain seq x y z
N MET A 1 -5.68 -2.60 -9.01
CA MET A 1 -4.76 -1.45 -9.15
C MET A 1 -3.97 -1.51 -10.46
N LYS A 2 -2.94 -2.36 -10.63
CA LYS A 2 -2.17 -2.49 -11.91
C LYS A 2 -3.05 -2.53 -13.17
N ALA A 3 -4.06 -3.41 -13.16
CA ALA A 3 -4.98 -3.62 -14.27
C ALA A 3 -5.70 -2.35 -14.73
N CYS A 4 -6.00 -1.42 -13.80
CA CYS A 4 -6.67 -0.16 -14.12
C CYS A 4 -5.84 0.71 -15.06
N LEU A 5 -4.51 0.69 -14.92
CA LEU A 5 -3.59 1.41 -15.80
C LEU A 5 -3.36 0.63 -17.10
N VAL A 6 -2.88 -0.61 -17.00
CA VAL A 6 -2.40 -1.36 -18.18
C VAL A 6 -3.50 -1.75 -19.17
N ALA A 7 -4.75 -1.85 -18.71
CA ALA A 7 -5.90 -2.14 -19.56
C ALA A 7 -6.62 -0.86 -20.03
N SER A 8 -6.16 0.32 -19.63
CA SER A 8 -6.77 1.56 -20.06
C SER A 8 -6.47 1.84 -21.52
N LYS A 9 -7.49 2.33 -22.23
CA LYS A 9 -7.41 2.66 -23.66
C LYS A 9 -6.37 3.73 -24.00
N ASP A 10 -5.98 4.54 -23.03
CA ASP A 10 -5.05 5.66 -23.20
C ASP A 10 -3.65 5.38 -22.68
N TYR A 11 -3.40 4.18 -22.12
CA TYR A 11 -2.07 3.79 -21.65
C TYR A 11 -1.12 3.43 -22.80
N GLU A 12 -1.63 3.00 -23.96
CA GLU A 12 -0.82 2.74 -25.18
C GLU A 12 0.42 1.86 -24.90
N GLY A 13 0.27 0.84 -24.05
CA GLY A 13 1.35 -0.07 -23.67
C GLY A 13 2.53 0.59 -22.92
N GLY A 14 2.35 1.80 -22.39
CA GLY A 14 3.40 2.60 -21.75
C GLY A 14 4.05 3.62 -22.70
N HIS A 15 3.57 3.73 -23.94
CA HIS A 15 4.06 4.66 -24.96
C HIS A 15 3.10 5.83 -25.23
N TYR A 16 2.31 6.23 -24.23
CA TYR A 16 1.40 7.36 -24.32
C TYR A 16 2.15 8.68 -24.58
N THR A 17 1.57 9.54 -25.41
CA THR A 17 2.12 10.89 -25.73
C THR A 17 1.48 12.00 -24.90
N SER A 18 0.45 11.67 -24.12
CA SER A 18 -0.18 12.53 -23.11
C SER A 18 -0.58 11.66 -21.91
N PRO A 19 -0.70 12.21 -20.69
CA PRO A 19 -0.99 11.40 -19.51
C PRO A 19 -2.27 10.56 -19.66
N PRO A 20 -2.25 9.25 -19.32
CA PRO A 20 -3.39 8.35 -19.49
C PRO A 20 -4.44 8.55 -18.39
N TYR A 21 -5.15 9.68 -18.42
CA TYR A 21 -6.06 10.10 -17.37
C TYR A 21 -7.22 9.13 -17.10
N HIS A 22 -7.69 8.37 -18.09
CA HIS A 22 -8.72 7.34 -17.85
C HIS A 22 -8.17 6.25 -16.93
N GLY A 23 -6.96 5.78 -17.19
CA GLY A 23 -6.29 4.77 -16.37
C GLY A 23 -5.97 5.31 -14.98
N ILE A 24 -5.43 6.52 -14.88
CA ILE A 24 -5.04 7.15 -13.61
C ILE A 24 -6.25 7.37 -12.70
N ARG A 25 -7.37 7.90 -13.24
CA ARG A 25 -8.60 8.08 -12.46
C ARG A 25 -9.17 6.74 -11.98
N ALA A 26 -9.18 5.72 -12.85
CA ALA A 26 -9.63 4.39 -12.49
C ALA A 26 -8.74 3.75 -11.41
N PHE A 27 -7.42 3.94 -11.52
CA PHE A 27 -6.44 3.53 -10.51
C PHE A 27 -6.75 4.20 -9.18
N GLY A 28 -6.88 5.54 -9.15
CA GLY A 28 -7.16 6.29 -7.94
C GLY A 28 -8.44 5.85 -7.22
N ARG A 29 -9.53 5.65 -7.96
CA ARG A 29 -10.78 5.11 -7.41
C ARG A 29 -10.63 3.71 -6.83
N ALA A 30 -9.97 2.81 -7.56
CA ALA A 30 -9.74 1.46 -7.09
C ALA A 30 -8.86 1.43 -5.83
N THR A 31 -7.84 2.29 -5.79
CA THR A 31 -6.91 2.43 -4.66
C THR A 31 -7.61 3.00 -3.41
N ALA A 32 -8.51 3.98 -3.56
CA ALA A 32 -9.24 4.57 -2.45
C ALA A 32 -10.06 3.56 -1.65
N ALA A 33 -10.59 2.50 -2.27
CA ALA A 33 -11.32 1.45 -1.54
C ALA A 33 -10.43 0.66 -0.56
N TRP A 34 -9.12 0.59 -0.82
CA TRP A 34 -8.15 -0.15 -0.02
C TRP A 34 -7.35 0.73 0.94
N LEU A 35 -7.11 2.00 0.57
CA LEU A 35 -6.39 2.96 1.43
C LEU A 35 -7.05 3.18 2.77
N PHE A 36 -8.38 3.17 2.81
CA PHE A 36 -9.13 3.38 4.04
C PHE A 36 -9.59 2.03 4.59
N GLY A 37 -10.90 1.86 4.75
CA GLY A 37 -11.46 0.60 5.17
C GLY A 37 -12.97 0.67 5.20
N GLN A 38 -13.62 -0.49 5.27
CA GLN A 38 -15.08 -0.58 5.25
C GLN A 38 -15.71 0.26 6.38
N ASN A 39 -15.08 0.28 7.57
CA ASN A 39 -15.58 1.04 8.70
C ASN A 39 -15.52 2.56 8.47
N TRP A 40 -14.45 3.03 7.83
CA TRP A 40 -14.28 4.44 7.48
C TRP A 40 -15.39 4.94 6.53
N PHE A 41 -15.69 4.16 5.48
CA PHE A 41 -16.76 4.48 4.54
C PHE A 41 -18.15 4.36 5.18
N ARG A 42 -18.40 3.31 5.97
CA ARG A 42 -19.68 3.10 6.69
C ARG A 42 -20.01 4.27 7.61
N ASN A 43 -18.99 4.84 8.25
CA ASN A 43 -19.13 5.97 9.16
C ASN A 43 -19.06 7.33 8.46
N HIS A 44 -19.19 7.36 7.13
CA HIS A 44 -19.21 8.58 6.31
C HIS A 44 -18.00 9.50 6.52
N LYS A 45 -16.83 8.95 6.89
CA LYS A 45 -15.63 9.76 7.16
C LYS A 45 -15.10 10.48 5.90
N TYR A 46 -15.47 10.01 4.70
CA TYR A 46 -15.20 10.69 3.43
C TYR A 46 -15.77 12.11 3.31
N LEU A 47 -16.72 12.50 4.16
CA LEU A 47 -17.22 13.87 4.17
C LEU A 47 -16.15 14.87 4.64
N LEU A 48 -15.10 14.42 5.35
CA LEU A 48 -14.01 15.23 5.89
C LEU A 48 -14.48 16.56 6.50
N GLY A 49 -15.37 16.49 7.48
CA GLY A 49 -15.88 17.70 8.15
C GLY A 49 -16.72 18.62 7.26
N GLY A 50 -17.25 18.11 6.15
CA GLY A 50 -18.06 18.87 5.19
C GLY A 50 -17.29 19.36 3.96
N ALA A 51 -16.01 19.02 3.82
CA ALA A 51 -15.23 19.34 2.63
C ALA A 51 -15.75 18.63 1.37
N TYR A 52 -16.39 17.46 1.53
CA TYR A 52 -17.03 16.72 0.43
C TYR A 52 -18.50 16.47 0.72
N LYS A 53 -19.33 16.55 -0.32
CA LYS A 53 -20.79 16.42 -0.22
C LYS A 53 -21.26 14.98 -0.07
N ASN A 54 -20.53 14.05 -0.68
CA ASN A 54 -20.84 12.62 -0.70
C ASN A 54 -19.60 11.81 -1.14
N VAL A 55 -19.74 10.49 -1.22
CA VAL A 55 -18.64 9.59 -1.60
C VAL A 55 -18.12 9.86 -3.01
N GLU A 56 -18.97 10.23 -3.96
CA GLU A 56 -18.53 10.53 -5.34
C GLU A 56 -17.71 11.82 -5.42
N ASP A 57 -18.10 12.83 -4.64
CA ASP A 57 -17.36 14.09 -4.53
C ASP A 57 -15.97 13.85 -3.90
N PHE A 58 -15.89 13.01 -2.86
CA PHE A 58 -14.62 12.56 -2.27
C PHE A 58 -13.77 11.75 -3.26
N LEU A 59 -14.36 10.79 -3.99
CA LEU A 59 -13.63 9.97 -4.94
C LEU A 59 -13.07 10.78 -6.10
N ARG A 60 -13.76 11.83 -6.56
CA ARG A 60 -13.19 12.76 -7.53
C ARG A 60 -12.13 13.65 -6.90
N GLY A 61 -12.45 14.24 -5.75
CA GLY A 61 -11.65 15.27 -5.10
C GLY A 61 -10.35 14.79 -4.46
N GLN A 62 -10.34 13.57 -3.91
CA GLN A 62 -9.17 12.91 -3.34
C GLN A 62 -8.80 11.66 -4.11
N GLY A 63 -9.74 10.73 -4.32
CA GLY A 63 -9.41 9.42 -4.92
C GLY A 63 -8.73 9.53 -6.28
N GLU A 64 -9.32 10.28 -7.20
CA GLU A 64 -8.79 10.54 -8.54
C GLU A 64 -7.66 11.58 -8.51
N ASN A 65 -7.93 12.75 -7.95
CA ASN A 65 -7.01 13.89 -7.99
C ASN A 65 -5.65 13.61 -7.34
N TYR A 66 -5.59 12.75 -6.33
CA TYR A 66 -4.33 12.40 -5.65
C TYR A 66 -3.27 11.83 -6.60
N PHE A 67 -3.70 11.16 -7.67
CA PHE A 67 -2.80 10.52 -8.64
C PHE A 67 -2.71 11.24 -9.99
N LEU A 68 -3.47 12.33 -10.22
CA LEU A 68 -3.53 12.97 -11.54
C LEU A 68 -2.18 13.53 -12.01
N ASP A 69 -1.32 13.91 -11.08
CA ASP A 69 0.03 14.42 -11.37
C ASP A 69 1.10 13.32 -11.40
N TRP A 70 0.70 12.04 -11.24
CA TRP A 70 1.62 10.91 -11.30
C TRP A 70 1.78 10.42 -12.75
N ASP A 71 2.99 10.00 -13.10
CA ASP A 71 3.25 9.27 -14.33
C ASP A 71 2.83 7.79 -14.20
N ALA A 72 2.19 7.24 -15.23
CA ALA A 72 1.64 5.88 -15.18
C ALA A 72 2.73 4.80 -15.23
N ASN A 73 3.82 5.02 -15.97
CA ASN A 73 4.95 4.08 -16.01
C ASN A 73 5.71 4.11 -14.67
N ASP A 74 5.87 5.28 -14.07
CA ASP A 74 6.46 5.40 -12.74
C ASP A 74 5.61 4.71 -11.68
N ALA A 75 4.29 4.94 -11.69
CA ALA A 75 3.36 4.27 -10.78
C ALA A 75 3.41 2.73 -10.92
N LEU A 76 3.49 2.22 -12.15
CA LEU A 76 3.64 0.78 -12.41
C LEU A 76 4.99 0.24 -11.98
N THR A 77 6.06 1.04 -12.10
CA THR A 77 7.40 0.71 -11.63
C THR A 77 7.43 0.61 -10.11
N LEU A 78 6.87 1.60 -9.40
CA LEU A 78 6.72 1.57 -7.95
C LEU A 78 5.88 0.38 -7.49
N LEU A 79 4.75 0.12 -8.16
CA LEU A 79 3.92 -1.05 -7.85
C LEU A 79 4.66 -2.36 -8.05
N ARG A 80 5.49 -2.46 -9.10
CA ARG A 80 6.34 -3.65 -9.33
C ARG A 80 7.38 -3.80 -8.21
N THR A 81 8.02 -2.71 -7.79
CA THR A 81 8.95 -2.73 -6.66
C THR A 81 8.27 -3.20 -5.39
N TRP A 82 7.07 -2.69 -5.10
CA TRP A 82 6.26 -3.13 -3.96
C TRP A 82 5.91 -4.62 -4.03
N GLN A 83 5.42 -5.11 -5.17
CA GLN A 83 5.06 -6.52 -5.37
C GLN A 83 6.24 -7.50 -5.23
N LEU A 84 7.46 -7.01 -5.43
CA LEU A 84 8.69 -7.81 -5.34
C LEU A 84 9.40 -7.65 -4.00
N GLY A 85 8.83 -6.88 -3.06
CA GLY A 85 9.40 -6.66 -1.74
C GLY A 85 9.54 -7.97 -0.96
N ASP A 86 10.78 -8.44 -0.80
CA ASP A 86 11.09 -9.66 -0.06
C ASP A 86 12.54 -9.57 0.46
N ILE A 87 12.68 -9.31 1.76
CA ILE A 87 14.00 -9.17 2.41
C ILE A 87 14.76 -10.49 2.43
N SER A 88 14.10 -11.64 2.25
CA SER A 88 14.79 -12.94 2.21
C SER A 88 15.56 -13.19 0.92
N ARG A 89 15.33 -12.34 -0.10
CA ARG A 89 15.88 -12.51 -1.45
C ARG A 89 16.97 -11.49 -1.81
N VAL A 90 17.24 -10.51 -0.95
CA VAL A 90 18.24 -9.48 -1.25
C VAL A 90 19.65 -10.07 -1.20
N SER A 91 20.56 -9.53 -2.02
CA SER A 91 21.91 -10.09 -2.22
C SER A 91 22.82 -10.03 -0.99
N THR A 92 22.47 -9.24 0.02
CA THR A 92 23.21 -9.13 1.28
C THR A 92 22.87 -10.26 2.27
N VAL A 93 21.82 -11.04 2.01
CA VAL A 93 21.47 -12.21 2.82
C VAL A 93 22.47 -13.32 2.55
N GLY A 94 22.98 -13.95 3.62
CA GLY A 94 23.91 -15.05 3.51
C GLY A 94 23.29 -16.25 2.78
N PRO A 95 24.06 -17.06 2.02
CA PRO A 95 23.52 -18.16 1.23
C PRO A 95 22.66 -19.18 2.00
N SER A 96 22.93 -19.38 3.30
CA SER A 96 22.16 -20.28 4.17
C SER A 96 20.75 -19.77 4.51
N LEU A 97 20.48 -18.48 4.31
CA LEU A 97 19.21 -17.82 4.62
C LEU A 97 18.47 -17.34 3.37
N GLN A 98 19.01 -17.59 2.18
CA GLN A 98 18.39 -17.15 0.92
C GLN A 98 17.00 -17.77 0.74
N GLY A 99 15.97 -16.93 0.64
CA GLY A 99 14.56 -17.34 0.56
C GLY A 99 13.94 -17.78 1.89
N ASN A 100 14.68 -17.71 3.00
CA ASN A 100 14.19 -18.04 4.33
C ASN A 100 13.84 -16.76 5.11
N LEU A 101 12.60 -16.27 4.94
CA LEU A 101 12.13 -15.05 5.60
C LEU A 101 12.26 -15.09 7.13
N VAL A 102 11.83 -16.19 7.76
CA VAL A 102 11.90 -16.33 9.23
C VAL A 102 13.35 -16.25 9.72
N GLY A 103 14.26 -16.99 9.08
CA GLY A 103 15.67 -16.95 9.46
C GLY A 103 16.33 -15.58 9.24
N VAL A 104 15.92 -14.84 8.20
CA VAL A 104 16.37 -13.46 8.00
C VAL A 104 15.83 -12.53 9.08
N LEU A 105 14.54 -12.60 9.43
CA LEU A 105 13.96 -11.82 10.51
C LEU A 105 14.63 -12.12 11.87
N GLU A 106 14.91 -13.40 12.14
CA GLU A 106 15.64 -13.84 13.34
C GLU A 106 17.06 -13.24 13.40
N SER A 107 17.69 -12.98 12.25
CA SER A 107 19.05 -12.43 12.18
C SER A 107 19.15 -10.92 12.41
N ILE A 108 18.03 -10.19 12.40
CA ILE A 108 18.00 -8.74 12.59
C ILE A 108 18.40 -8.41 14.03
N THR A 109 19.37 -7.50 14.19
CA THR A 109 19.86 -7.07 15.52
C THR A 109 19.41 -5.66 15.90
N ALA A 110 19.00 -4.83 14.92
CA ALA A 110 18.49 -3.49 15.18
C ALA A 110 17.16 -3.55 15.96
N LYS A 111 17.05 -2.76 17.03
CA LYS A 111 15.78 -2.64 17.77
C LYS A 111 14.67 -2.21 16.83
N ALA A 112 13.51 -2.84 16.93
CA ALA A 112 12.41 -2.62 16.02
C ALA A 112 11.13 -2.24 16.77
N LEU A 113 10.42 -1.25 16.22
CA LEU A 113 9.06 -0.90 16.62
C LEU A 113 8.19 -1.01 15.37
N VAL A 114 7.40 -2.06 15.29
CA VAL A 114 6.51 -2.34 14.16
C VAL A 114 5.10 -1.85 14.52
N MET A 115 4.55 -0.96 13.70
CA MET A 115 3.34 -0.21 14.03
C MET A 115 2.28 -0.30 12.93
N PRO A 116 1.66 -1.46 12.72
CA PRO A 116 0.59 -1.60 11.74
C PRO A 116 -0.68 -0.85 12.21
N CYS A 117 -1.51 -0.42 11.27
CA CYS A 117 -2.84 0.06 11.58
C CYS A 117 -3.83 -1.11 11.65
N LYS A 118 -4.68 -1.12 12.68
CA LYS A 118 -5.67 -2.18 12.91
C LYS A 118 -6.60 -2.42 11.73
N THR A 119 -6.90 -1.39 10.94
CA THR A 119 -7.86 -1.48 9.83
C THR A 119 -7.21 -1.34 8.46
N ASP A 120 -5.87 -1.45 8.35
CA ASP A 120 -5.19 -1.45 7.06
C ASP A 120 -5.60 -2.70 6.26
N LEU A 121 -5.98 -2.51 5.01
CA LEU A 121 -6.43 -3.60 4.13
C LEU A 121 -5.30 -4.15 3.23
N TRP A 122 -4.16 -3.47 3.15
CA TRP A 122 -2.97 -3.95 2.45
C TRP A 122 -2.01 -4.68 3.38
N PHE A 123 -1.82 -4.15 4.58
CA PHE A 123 -0.86 -4.65 5.55
C PHE A 123 -1.57 -4.96 6.87
N ALA A 124 -2.20 -6.14 6.92
CA ALA A 124 -2.94 -6.57 8.08
C ALA A 124 -2.02 -6.68 9.31
N SER A 125 -2.51 -6.29 10.48
CA SER A 125 -1.74 -6.35 11.73
C SER A 125 -1.26 -7.76 12.05
N GLU A 126 -2.04 -8.76 11.68
CA GLU A 126 -1.79 -10.19 11.87
C GLU A 126 -0.54 -10.66 11.12
N ASP A 127 -0.24 -10.06 9.95
CA ASP A 127 0.99 -10.35 9.22
C ASP A 127 2.21 -9.80 9.98
N SER A 128 2.09 -8.56 10.51
CA SER A 128 3.13 -7.96 11.35
C SER A 128 3.34 -8.71 12.68
N GLU A 129 2.28 -9.31 13.25
CA GLU A 129 2.40 -10.17 14.44
C GLU A 129 3.32 -11.37 14.17
N LEU A 130 3.15 -12.03 13.01
CA LEU A 130 3.99 -13.15 12.60
C LEU A 130 5.44 -12.71 12.37
N GLU A 131 5.64 -11.56 11.72
CA GLU A 131 6.99 -11.03 11.47
C GLU A 131 7.71 -10.68 12.78
N VAL A 132 7.07 -9.94 13.68
CA VAL A 132 7.65 -9.57 14.98
C VAL A 132 7.94 -10.81 15.83
N ALA A 133 7.07 -11.83 15.80
CA ALA A 133 7.32 -13.10 16.50
C ALA A 133 8.56 -13.84 15.98
N ALA A 134 8.93 -13.64 14.72
CA ALA A 134 10.16 -14.16 14.13
C ALA A 134 11.40 -13.30 14.46
N MET A 135 11.28 -12.03 14.86
CA MET A 135 12.42 -11.15 15.15
C MET A 135 13.09 -11.41 16.52
N LYS A 136 13.48 -12.66 16.79
CA LYS A 136 14.04 -13.10 18.08
C LYS A 136 15.46 -12.59 18.36
N GLY A 137 16.18 -12.12 17.34
CA GLY A 137 17.54 -11.58 17.46
C GLY A 137 17.62 -10.16 18.02
N THR A 138 16.50 -9.51 18.28
CA THR A 138 16.46 -8.12 18.75
C THR A 138 15.28 -7.84 19.70
N ASP A 139 15.29 -6.65 20.33
CA ASP A 139 14.14 -6.10 21.05
C ASP A 139 13.16 -5.53 20.01
N ALA A 140 12.31 -6.41 19.48
CA ALA A 140 11.22 -6.07 18.56
C ALA A 140 9.90 -5.92 19.32
N LYS A 141 9.17 -4.84 19.07
CA LYS A 141 7.86 -4.56 19.67
C LYS A 141 6.82 -4.32 18.59
N LEU A 142 5.64 -4.89 18.79
CA LEU A 142 4.46 -4.59 18.00
C LEU A 142 3.58 -3.58 18.75
N VAL A 143 3.20 -2.49 18.10
CA VAL A 143 2.24 -1.51 18.63
C VAL A 143 1.20 -1.23 17.56
N VAL A 144 0.07 -1.95 17.63
CA VAL A 144 -1.04 -1.78 16.68
C VAL A 144 -1.71 -0.42 16.92
N ILE A 145 -1.83 0.37 15.86
CA ILE A 145 -2.49 1.68 15.87
C ILE A 145 -4.00 1.49 15.78
N PRO A 146 -4.80 1.89 16.78
CA PRO A 146 -6.25 1.68 16.79
C PRO A 146 -6.98 2.79 16.01
N SER A 147 -6.73 2.86 14.70
CA SER A 147 -7.35 3.84 13.80
C SER A 147 -8.32 3.15 12.84
N ASP A 148 -9.36 3.88 12.41
CA ASP A 148 -10.22 3.46 11.29
C ASP A 148 -9.73 4.01 9.94
N TRP A 149 -8.66 4.81 9.92
CA TRP A 149 -8.18 5.43 8.69
C TRP A 149 -7.50 4.45 7.73
N GLY A 150 -7.34 3.18 8.16
CA GLY A 150 -6.71 2.16 7.34
C GLY A 150 -5.24 2.46 7.15
N HIS A 151 -4.81 2.47 5.89
CA HIS A 151 -3.45 2.78 5.50
C HIS A 151 -3.09 4.27 5.65
N MET A 152 -4.08 5.16 5.75
CA MET A 152 -3.90 6.63 5.76
C MET A 152 -3.70 7.23 7.17
#